data_AF-A0A953DPM5-F1
#
_entry.id   AF-A0A953DPM5-F1
#
_cell.length_a   1.000
_cell.length_b   1.000
_cell.length_c   1.000
_cell.angle_alpha   90.00
_cell.angle_beta   90.00
_cell.angle_gamma   90.00
#
_symmetry.space_group_name_H-M   'P 1'
#
loop_
_entity.id
_entity.type
_entity.pdbx_description
1 polymer ?
#
loop_
_entity_poly.entity_id
_entity_poly.type
_entity_poly.pdbx_seq_one_letter_code
_entity_poly.pdbx_strand_id
1 'polypeptide(L)'
;MPVREARRTGWVVLAAACAVMLARALLARVPPPPHHLSPEERAEVAATAARLEPKWRLDSIRLFPADHWSQDDDFFNSERRWVQGEARRRGVPESEIFDAVDRDLRSTPYAPGRKATVAPCKPRPFYD
;
A
#
# COMPACT_ATOMS: atom_id res chain seq x y z
N MET A 1 -39.96 40.47 18.24
CA MET A 1 -39.09 39.80 19.24
C MET A 1 -38.35 38.51 18.78
N PRO A 2 -38.37 38.01 17.52
CA PRO A 2 -37.82 36.67 17.19
C PRO A 2 -36.28 36.58 17.10
N VAL A 3 -35.58 37.71 16.95
CA VAL A 3 -34.13 37.73 16.65
C VAL A 3 -33.26 37.27 17.83
N ARG A 4 -33.72 37.50 19.08
CA ARG A 4 -32.97 37.14 20.30
C ARG A 4 -32.97 35.62 20.57
N GLU A 5 -34.06 34.94 20.23
CA GLU A 5 -34.19 33.49 20.41
C GLU A 5 -33.34 32.74 19.39
N ALA A 6 -33.40 33.13 18.11
CA ALA A 6 -32.56 32.56 17.06
C ALA A 6 -31.06 32.66 17.39
N ARG A 7 -30.62 33.77 17.99
CA ARG A 7 -29.23 33.97 18.41
C ARG A 7 -28.82 33.03 19.55
N ARG A 8 -29.69 32.77 20.53
CA ARG A 8 -29.40 31.83 21.64
C ARG A 8 -29.32 30.40 21.14
N THR A 9 -30.23 30.00 20.26
CA THR A 9 -30.24 28.66 19.66
C THR A 9 -28.96 28.40 18.86
N GLY A 10 -28.49 29.38 18.08
CA GLY A 10 -27.22 29.27 17.35
C GLY A 10 -26.01 29.04 18.26
N TRP A 11 -25.93 29.74 19.40
CA TRP A 11 -24.84 29.54 20.38
C TRP A 11 -24.89 28.17 21.04
N VAL A 12 -26.08 27.65 21.36
CA VAL A 12 -26.25 26.31 21.93
C VAL A 12 -25.80 25.23 20.96
N VAL A 13 -26.19 25.36 19.68
CA VAL A 13 -25.79 24.41 18.62
C VAL A 13 -24.27 24.42 18.43
N LEU A 14 -23.65 25.61 18.40
CA LEU A 14 -22.20 25.73 18.28
C LEU A 14 -21.48 25.10 19.48
N ALA A 15 -21.93 25.40 20.71
CA ALA A 15 -21.34 24.83 21.92
C ALA A 15 -21.45 23.30 21.95
N ALA A 16 -22.59 22.76 21.53
CA ALA A 16 -22.79 21.31 21.43
C ALA A 16 -21.85 20.68 20.38
N ALA A 17 -21.69 21.30 19.20
CA ALA A 17 -20.78 20.82 18.17
C ALA A 17 -19.31 20.83 18.64
N CYS A 18 -18.88 21.90 19.32
CA CYS A 18 -17.54 21.97 19.90
C CYS A 18 -17.32 20.91 20.98
N ALA A 19 -18.30 20.67 21.85
CA ALA A 19 -18.21 19.63 22.87
C ALA A 19 -18.07 18.23 22.27
N VAL A 20 -18.81 17.92 21.20
CA VAL A 20 -18.71 16.63 20.48
C VAL A 20 -17.34 16.48 19.81
N MET A 21 -16.84 17.52 19.14
CA MET A 21 -15.49 17.49 18.55
C MET A 21 -14.41 17.26 19.60
N LEU A 22 -14.49 17.96 20.74
CA LEU A 22 -13.54 17.81 21.84
C LEU A 22 -13.59 16.41 22.44
N ALA A 23 -14.80 15.86 22.67
CA ALA A 23 -14.98 14.49 23.16
C ALA A 23 -14.38 13.46 22.19
N ARG A 24 -14.60 13.63 20.88
CA ARG A 24 -14.02 12.76 19.84
C ARG A 24 -12.50 12.83 19.82
N ALA A 25 -11.92 14.01 20.00
CA ALA A 25 -10.47 14.19 20.07
C ALA A 25 -9.86 13.54 21.33
N LEU A 26 -10.48 13.74 22.50
CA LEU A 26 -10.03 13.16 23.77
C LEU A 26 -10.15 11.63 23.80
N LEU A 27 -11.14 11.07 23.10
CA LEU A 27 -11.37 9.62 23.00
C LEU A 27 -10.66 8.98 21.80
N ALA A 28 -9.97 9.77 20.97
CA ALA A 28 -9.21 9.24 19.85
C ALA A 28 -8.04 8.41 20.38
N ARG A 29 -7.98 7.13 20.01
CA ARG A 29 -6.81 6.31 20.27
C ARG A 29 -5.76 6.62 19.21
N VAL A 30 -4.53 6.92 19.64
CA VAL A 30 -3.38 6.95 18.75
C VAL A 30 -3.17 5.51 18.25
N PRO A 31 -3.20 5.26 16.92
CA PRO A 31 -2.91 3.93 16.41
C PRO A 31 -1.50 3.52 16.87
N PRO A 32 -1.28 2.25 17.26
CA PRO A 32 0.05 1.78 17.57
C PRO A 32 0.97 2.03 16.37
N PRO A 33 2.27 2.32 16.60
CA PRO A 33 3.21 2.50 15.52
C PRO A 33 3.18 1.27 14.60
N PRO A 34 3.23 1.46 13.27
CA PRO A 34 3.24 0.35 12.34
C PRO A 34 4.39 -0.59 12.67
N HIS A 35 4.12 -1.89 12.66
CA HIS A 35 5.16 -2.89 12.77
C HIS A 35 6.06 -2.82 11.54
N HIS A 36 7.37 -2.96 11.74
CA HIS A 36 8.36 -2.96 10.67
C HIS A 36 8.96 -4.36 10.56
N LEU A 37 9.23 -4.79 9.32
CA LEU A 37 9.87 -6.09 9.09
C LEU A 37 11.29 -6.08 9.65
N SER A 38 11.64 -7.13 10.39
CA SER A 38 13.03 -7.44 10.71
C SER A 38 13.84 -7.76 9.45
N PRO A 39 15.18 -7.70 9.49
CA PRO A 39 16.02 -8.07 8.34
C PRO A 39 15.75 -9.48 7.81
N GLU A 40 15.48 -10.44 8.70
CA GLU A 40 15.16 -11.83 8.35
C GLU A 40 13.82 -11.94 7.62
N GLU A 41 12.79 -11.26 8.13
CA GLU A 41 11.48 -11.24 7.48
C GLU A 41 11.53 -10.55 6.11
N ARG A 42 12.32 -9.48 5.97
CA ARG A 42 12.53 -8.84 4.66
C ARG A 42 13.14 -9.80 3.65
N ALA A 43 14.15 -10.58 4.06
CA ALA A 43 14.76 -11.59 3.21
C ALA A 43 13.76 -12.69 2.83
N GLU A 44 12.91 -13.12 3.78
CA GLU A 44 11.86 -14.11 3.54
C GLU A 44 10.80 -13.61 2.55
N VAL A 45 10.36 -12.36 2.71
CA VAL A 45 9.42 -11.69 1.80
C VAL A 45 10.00 -11.61 0.39
N ALA A 46 11.24 -11.14 0.26
CA ALA A 46 11.93 -11.06 -1.01
C ALA A 46 12.08 -12.42 -1.69
N ALA A 47 12.55 -13.44 -0.96
CA ALA A 47 12.67 -14.80 -1.47
C ALA A 47 11.32 -15.36 -1.91
N THR A 48 10.24 -15.04 -1.19
CA THR A 48 8.88 -15.47 -1.55
C THR A 48 8.39 -14.79 -2.82
N ALA A 49 8.58 -13.47 -2.97
CA ALA A 49 8.28 -12.75 -4.20
C ALA A 49 9.04 -13.35 -5.39
N ALA A 50 10.35 -13.59 -5.23
CA ALA A 50 11.20 -14.17 -6.26
C ALA A 50 10.74 -15.58 -6.70
N ARG A 51 10.22 -16.41 -5.79
CA ARG A 51 9.64 -17.72 -6.13
C ARG A 51 8.32 -17.62 -6.91
N LEU A 52 7.51 -16.60 -6.63
CA LEU A 52 6.20 -16.42 -7.26
C LEU A 52 6.28 -15.69 -8.61
N GLU A 53 7.29 -14.84 -8.80
CA GLU A 53 7.47 -14.03 -10.01
C GLU A 53 7.37 -14.82 -11.33
N PRO A 54 8.02 -15.99 -11.50
CA PRO A 54 7.94 -16.75 -12.75
C PRO A 54 6.52 -17.21 -13.07
N LYS A 55 5.75 -17.58 -12.04
CA LYS A 55 4.36 -17.97 -12.20
C LYS A 55 3.53 -16.79 -12.70
N TRP A 56 3.65 -15.62 -12.06
CA TRP A 56 2.93 -14.42 -12.49
C TRP A 56 3.26 -14.06 -13.94
N ARG A 57 4.54 -14.09 -14.33
CA ARG A 57 4.94 -13.83 -15.71
C ARG A 57 4.34 -14.84 -16.70
N LEU A 58 4.37 -16.14 -16.37
CA LEU A 58 3.80 -17.18 -17.22
C LEU A 58 2.28 -17.03 -17.37
N ASP A 59 1.58 -16.70 -16.28
CA ASP A 59 0.14 -16.48 -16.29
C ASP A 59 -0.20 -15.24 -17.15
N SER A 60 0.56 -14.14 -17.04
CA SER A 60 0.36 -12.95 -17.87
C SER A 60 0.64 -13.20 -19.35
N ILE A 61 1.68 -13.98 -19.70
CA ILE A 61 1.95 -14.40 -21.09
C ILE A 61 0.80 -15.23 -21.66
N ARG A 62 0.19 -16.10 -20.86
CA ARG A 62 -0.94 -16.93 -21.28
C ARG A 62 -2.21 -16.12 -21.50
N LEU A 63 -2.47 -15.12 -20.65
CA LEU A 63 -3.65 -14.26 -20.74
C LEU A 63 -3.55 -13.26 -21.89
N PHE A 64 -2.35 -12.73 -22.16
CA PHE A 64 -2.11 -11.69 -23.15
C PHE A 64 -1.02 -12.13 -24.15
N PRO A 65 -1.29 -13.14 -25.00
CA PRO A 65 -0.30 -13.62 -25.95
C PRO A 65 0.09 -12.49 -26.93
N ALA A 66 1.39 -12.31 -27.16
CA ALA A 66 1.99 -11.28 -28.03
C ALA A 66 1.72 -9.80 -27.66
N ASP A 67 0.88 -9.50 -26.68
CA ASP A 67 0.70 -8.15 -26.15
C ASP A 67 1.57 -7.90 -24.92
N HIS A 68 2.80 -7.46 -25.15
CA HIS A 68 3.78 -7.19 -24.10
C HIS A 68 3.34 -6.09 -23.12
N TRP A 69 2.52 -5.12 -23.56
CA TRP A 69 2.04 -4.06 -22.69
C TRP A 69 1.11 -4.64 -21.63
N SER A 70 0.12 -5.41 -22.08
CA SER A 70 -0.86 -6.03 -21.19
C SER A 70 -0.24 -7.13 -20.33
N GLN A 71 0.78 -7.84 -20.82
CA GLN A 71 1.58 -8.77 -20.01
C GLN A 71 2.21 -8.08 -18.79
N ASP A 72 2.87 -6.94 -19.00
CA ASP A 72 3.51 -6.20 -17.90
C ASP A 72 2.46 -5.65 -16.92
N ASP A 73 1.33 -5.14 -17.41
CA ASP A 73 0.23 -4.66 -16.54
C ASP A 73 -0.37 -5.75 -15.66
N ASP A 74 -0.65 -6.93 -16.24
CA ASP A 74 -1.19 -8.05 -15.48
C ASP A 74 -0.17 -8.62 -14.48
N PHE A 75 1.11 -8.62 -14.84
CA PHE A 75 2.20 -8.97 -13.93
C PHE A 75 2.21 -8.04 -12.71
N PHE A 76 2.23 -6.71 -12.92
CA PHE A 76 2.24 -5.75 -11.83
C PHE A 76 0.96 -5.80 -10.99
N ASN A 77 -0.19 -6.09 -11.61
CA ASN A 77 -1.43 -6.31 -10.87
C ASN A 77 -1.36 -7.57 -9.99
N SER A 78 -0.72 -8.64 -10.45
CA SER A 78 -0.48 -9.85 -9.67
C SER A 78 0.50 -9.61 -8.51
N GLU A 79 1.60 -8.90 -8.76
CA GLU A 79 2.55 -8.47 -7.73
C GLU A 79 1.85 -7.63 -6.66
N ARG A 80 1.09 -6.60 -7.06
CA ARG A 80 0.35 -5.73 -6.14
C ARG A 80 -0.66 -6.50 -5.28
N ARG A 81 -1.44 -7.40 -5.88
CA ARG A 81 -2.41 -8.24 -5.13
C ARG A 81 -1.70 -9.10 -4.08
N TRP A 82 -0.55 -9.67 -4.43
CA TRP A 82 0.26 -10.43 -3.48
C TRP A 82 0.80 -9.53 -2.36
N VAL A 83 1.36 -8.36 -2.69
CA VAL A 83 1.87 -7.41 -1.68
C VAL A 83 0.78 -7.01 -0.69
N GLN A 84 -0.42 -6.68 -1.17
CA GLN A 84 -1.56 -6.35 -0.32
C GLN A 84 -1.93 -7.50 0.63
N GLY A 85 -1.89 -8.74 0.13
CA GLY A 85 -2.11 -9.93 0.95
C GLY A 85 -1.01 -10.14 1.98
N GLU A 86 0.25 -10.01 1.59
CA GLU A 86 1.43 -10.18 2.45
C GLU A 86 1.47 -9.14 3.57
N ALA A 87 1.25 -7.87 3.23
CA ALA A 87 1.17 -6.75 4.17
C ALA A 87 0.09 -6.99 5.24
N ARG A 88 -1.12 -7.40 4.80
CA ARG A 88 -2.22 -7.75 5.71
C ARG A 88 -1.89 -8.93 6.61
N ARG A 89 -1.26 -9.99 6.09
CA ARG A 89 -0.89 -11.17 6.89
C ARG A 89 0.15 -10.83 7.95
N ARG A 90 1.10 -9.94 7.66
CA ARG A 90 2.19 -9.56 8.58
C ARG A 90 1.87 -8.35 9.45
N GLY A 91 0.78 -7.64 9.18
CA GLY A 91 0.41 -6.44 9.91
C GLY A 91 1.38 -5.27 9.69
N VAL A 92 2.00 -5.21 8.50
CA VAL A 92 2.97 -4.17 8.13
C VAL A 92 2.43 -3.30 6.98
N PRO A 93 2.94 -2.08 6.77
CA PRO A 93 2.61 -1.28 5.60
C PRO A 93 3.00 -1.96 4.28
N GLU A 94 2.24 -1.73 3.21
CA GLU A 94 2.58 -2.25 1.86
C GLU A 94 3.99 -1.79 1.41
N SER A 95 4.41 -0.59 1.82
CA SER A 95 5.73 -0.05 1.51
C SER A 95 6.87 -0.91 2.05
N GLU A 96 6.74 -1.53 3.23
CA GLU A 96 7.79 -2.42 3.76
C GLU A 96 7.96 -3.67 2.89
N ILE A 97 6.86 -4.18 2.31
CA ILE A 97 6.91 -5.33 1.39
C ILE A 97 7.59 -4.92 0.08
N PHE A 98 7.19 -3.79 -0.50
CA PHE A 98 7.80 -3.28 -1.74
C PHE A 98 9.28 -2.95 -1.55
N ASP A 99 9.67 -2.33 -0.44
CA ASP A 99 11.06 -2.03 -0.11
C ASP A 99 11.90 -3.30 0.05
N ALA A 100 11.34 -4.36 0.62
CA ALA A 100 12.02 -5.64 0.72
C ALA A 100 12.29 -6.26 -0.67
N VAL A 101 11.30 -6.22 -1.56
CA VAL A 101 11.42 -6.72 -2.94
C VAL A 101 12.40 -5.88 -3.76
N ASP A 102 12.31 -4.54 -3.67
CA ASP A 102 13.20 -3.64 -4.39
C ASP A 102 14.64 -3.75 -3.90
N ARG A 103 14.86 -3.90 -2.58
CA ARG A 103 16.20 -4.14 -2.03
C ARG A 103 16.80 -5.43 -2.55
N ASP A 104 16.06 -6.53 -2.59
CA ASP A 104 16.52 -7.80 -3.20
C ASP A 104 16.86 -7.64 -4.68
N LEU A 105 15.99 -6.99 -5.45
CA LEU A 105 16.21 -6.72 -6.86
C LEU A 105 17.48 -5.90 -7.11
N ARG A 106 17.83 -4.98 -6.19
CA ARG A 106 19.05 -4.18 -6.27
C ARG A 106 20.29 -4.93 -5.78
N SER A 107 20.16 -5.85 -4.83
CA SER A 107 21.31 -6.56 -4.23
C SER A 107 21.72 -7.84 -4.96
N THR A 108 20.80 -8.46 -5.70
CA THR A 108 21.01 -9.78 -6.30
C THR A 108 21.18 -9.66 -7.82
N PRO A 109 22.24 -10.26 -8.43
CA PRO A 109 22.38 -10.30 -9.88
C PRO A 109 21.15 -10.92 -10.54
N TYR A 110 20.61 -10.26 -11.57
CA TYR A 110 19.34 -10.65 -12.19
C TYR A 110 19.41 -12.05 -12.81
N ALA A 111 18.46 -12.91 -12.45
CA ALA A 111 18.07 -14.01 -13.32
C ALA A 111 17.47 -13.43 -14.62
N PRO A 112 17.69 -14.07 -15.80
CA PRO A 112 17.14 -13.59 -17.06
C PRO A 112 15.63 -13.33 -16.96
N GLY A 113 15.20 -12.10 -17.24
CA GLY A 113 13.78 -11.72 -17.21
C GLY A 113 13.31 -10.96 -15.97
N ARG A 114 14.07 -10.90 -14.87
CA ARG A 114 13.80 -9.96 -13.75
C ARG A 114 14.28 -8.56 -14.13
N LYS A 115 13.48 -7.53 -13.88
CA LYS A 115 13.82 -6.12 -14.14
C LYS A 115 13.57 -5.28 -12.89
N ALA A 116 14.56 -4.51 -12.44
CA ALA A 116 14.35 -3.49 -11.40
C ALA A 116 13.79 -2.18 -11.95
N THR A 117 13.91 -1.96 -13.26
CA THR A 117 13.39 -0.76 -13.93
C THR A 117 11.93 -0.96 -14.35
N VAL A 118 11.09 0.03 -14.11
CA VAL A 118 9.75 0.14 -14.68
C VAL A 118 9.75 1.04 -15.90
N ALA A 119 8.78 0.88 -16.79
CA ALA A 119 8.59 1.80 -17.90
C ALA A 119 8.34 3.23 -17.37
N PRO A 120 8.89 4.29 -18.01
CA PRO A 120 8.81 5.66 -17.51
C PRO A 120 7.39 6.18 -17.26
N CYS A 121 6.40 5.63 -17.96
CA CYS A 121 4.99 6.01 -17.85
C CYS A 121 4.19 5.21 -16.81
N LYS A 122 4.83 4.28 -16.09
CA LYS A 122 4.24 3.51 -14.98
C LYS A 122 5.14 3.67 -13.75
N PRO A 123 5.19 4.86 -13.12
CA PRO A 123 5.88 4.99 -11.86
C PRO A 123 5.29 3.94 -10.91
N ARG A 124 6.14 3.12 -10.28
CA ARG A 124 5.65 2.33 -9.15
C ARG A 124 5.09 3.35 -8.15
N PRO A 125 3.93 3.11 -7.50
CA PRO A 125 3.21 4.12 -6.70
C PRO A 125 3.98 4.75 -5.52
N PHE A 126 5.27 4.42 -5.35
CA PHE A 126 6.13 4.80 -4.22
C PHE A 126 7.25 5.77 -4.62
N TYR A 127 7.28 6.26 -5.86
CA TYR A 127 8.30 7.22 -6.33
C TYR A 127 7.81 8.68 -6.43
N ASP A 128 6.70 9.03 -5.78
CA ASP A 128 6.32 10.42 -5.48
C ASP A 128 6.08 10.59 -3.98
#